data_AF-A0A1V2ATN6-F1
#
_entry.id   AF-A0A1V2ATN6-F1
#
_cell.length_a   1.000
_cell.length_b   1.000
_cell.length_c   1.000
_cell.angle_alpha   90.00
_cell.angle_beta   90.00
_cell.angle_gamma   90.00
#
_symmetry.space_group_name_H-M   'P 1'
#
loop_
_entity.id
_entity.type
_entity.pdbx_description
1 polymer ?
#
loop_
_entity_poly.entity_id
_entity_poly.type
_entity_poly.pdbx_seq_one_letter_code
_entity_poly.pdbx_strand_id
1 'polypeptide(L)'
;GTLTITPIETRVDIAGQCTNNYYLIRKWVAVDNCGNVSDTLRQTVTVKDTTGPVFSGTAPANVTVDCDKVPAGTTLTATDNCTTGTITVTPVDTRQSISGSTCSNTYQITRTWTAT
;
A
#
# COMPACT_ATOMS: atom_id res chain seq x y z
N GLY A 1 -35.55 32.50 6.35
CA GLY A 1 -35.00 32.19 5.02
C GLY A 1 -33.90 31.16 5.18
N THR A 2 -33.63 30.36 4.15
CA THR A 2 -32.57 29.36 4.16
C THR A 2 -31.30 29.99 3.62
N LEU A 3 -30.19 29.91 4.36
CA LEU A 3 -28.86 30.33 3.90
C LEU A 3 -28.12 29.11 3.38
N THR A 4 -27.60 29.18 2.16
CA THR A 4 -26.68 28.16 1.62
C THR A 4 -25.25 28.58 1.93
N ILE A 5 -24.52 27.77 2.68
CA ILE A 5 -23.14 28.04 3.08
C ILE A 5 -22.20 27.08 2.37
N THR A 6 -21.29 27.64 1.57
CA THR A 6 -20.20 26.87 0.96
C THR A 6 -19.05 26.71 1.97
N PRO A 7 -18.53 25.49 2.20
CA PRO A 7 -17.39 25.31 3.08
C PRO A 7 -16.12 25.97 2.52
N ILE A 8 -15.28 26.48 3.42
CA ILE A 8 -13.88 26.74 3.13
C ILE A 8 -13.12 25.42 3.34
N GLU A 9 -12.45 24.94 2.29
CA GLU A 9 -11.66 23.71 2.33
C GLU A 9 -10.17 24.02 2.49
N THR A 10 -9.47 23.22 3.30
CA THR A 10 -8.03 23.29 3.48
C THR A 10 -7.45 21.89 3.45
N ARG A 11 -6.52 21.64 2.53
CA ARG A 11 -5.75 20.40 2.47
C ARG A 11 -4.53 20.51 3.37
N VAL A 12 -4.28 19.45 4.15
CA VAL A 12 -3.10 19.31 5.00
C VAL A 12 -2.41 18.00 4.67
N ASP A 13 -1.22 18.07 4.08
CA ASP A 13 -0.43 16.89 3.74
C ASP A 13 0.21 16.27 4.99
N ILE A 14 0.37 14.95 4.98
CA ILE A 14 0.95 14.21 6.09
C ILE A 14 2.40 13.87 5.74
N ALA A 15 3.35 14.47 6.48
CA ALA A 15 4.78 14.24 6.25
C ALA A 15 5.15 12.76 6.44
N GLY A 16 5.95 12.22 5.51
CA GLY A 16 6.40 10.83 5.54
C GLY A 16 5.34 9.79 5.14
N GLN A 17 4.17 10.22 4.68
CA GLN A 17 3.16 9.34 4.06
C GLN A 17 3.18 9.50 2.54
N CYS A 18 2.53 8.56 1.87
CA CYS A 18 2.17 8.69 0.46
C CYS A 18 1.54 10.05 0.18
N THR A 19 1.91 10.71 -0.92
CA THR A 19 1.42 12.06 -1.26
C THR A 19 -0.11 12.12 -1.41
N ASN A 20 -0.75 10.99 -1.69
CA ASN A 20 -2.22 10.89 -1.77
C ASN A 20 -2.89 10.75 -0.39
N ASN A 21 -2.14 10.68 0.70
CA ASN A 21 -2.64 10.65 2.08
C ASN A 21 -2.61 12.07 2.66
N TYR A 22 -3.78 12.63 2.97
CA TYR A 22 -3.91 13.98 3.50
C TYR A 22 -5.19 14.14 4.33
N TYR A 23 -5.24 15.21 5.11
CA TYR A 23 -6.49 15.66 5.72
C TYR A 23 -7.14 16.75 4.86
N LEU A 24 -8.43 16.62 4.59
CA LEU A 24 -9.26 17.69 4.06
C LEU A 24 -10.11 18.27 5.18
N ILE A 25 -9.82 19.50 5.58
CA ILE A 25 -10.53 20.21 6.64
C ILE A 25 -11.55 21.14 5.99
N ARG A 26 -12.82 20.98 6.36
CA ARG A 26 -13.91 21.86 5.92
C ARG A 26 -14.38 22.73 7.08
N LYS A 27 -14.60 24.01 6.81
CA LYS A 27 -15.13 24.99 7.78
C LYS A 27 -16.35 25.70 7.21
N TRP A 28 -17.40 25.83 8.02
CA TRP A 28 -18.61 26.58 7.69
C TRP A 28 -18.82 27.69 8.71
N VAL A 29 -19.11 28.90 8.22
CA VAL A 29 -19.49 30.07 9.01
C VAL A 29 -20.62 30.76 8.26
N ALA A 30 -21.75 30.99 8.93
CA ALA A 30 -22.86 31.75 8.39
C ALA A 30 -22.70 33.22 8.73
N VAL A 31 -23.06 34.10 7.80
CA VAL A 31 -23.23 35.54 8.05
C VAL A 31 -24.59 35.95 7.52
N ASP A 32 -25.42 36.58 8.35
CA ASP A 32 -26.71 37.11 7.92
C ASP A 32 -26.60 38.51 7.27
N ASN A 33 -27.69 39.01 6.71
CA ASN A 33 -27.73 40.33 6.05
C ASN A 33 -27.44 41.51 6.99
N CYS A 34 -27.48 41.30 8.31
CA CYS A 34 -27.16 42.30 9.33
C CYS A 34 -25.70 42.21 9.79
N GLY A 35 -24.94 41.24 9.29
CA GLY A 35 -23.55 41.00 9.68
C GLY A 35 -23.37 40.13 10.92
N ASN A 36 -24.43 39.49 11.44
CA ASN A 36 -24.29 38.56 12.56
C ASN A 36 -23.65 37.26 12.07
N VAL A 37 -22.67 36.76 12.84
CA VAL A 37 -21.86 35.58 12.49
C VAL A 37 -22.29 34.39 13.36
N SER A 38 -22.43 33.21 12.76
CA SER A 38 -22.71 31.97 13.51
C SER A 38 -21.46 31.39 14.20
N ASP A 39 -21.67 30.37 15.01
CA ASP A 39 -20.60 29.46 15.39
C ASP A 39 -19.92 28.83 14.17
N THR A 40 -18.65 28.42 14.33
CA THR A 40 -17.89 27.72 13.30
C THR A 40 -18.09 26.22 13.39
N LEU A 41 -18.58 25.60 12.32
CA LEU A 41 -18.60 24.14 12.20
C LEU A 41 -17.35 23.66 11.48
N ARG A 42 -16.81 22.50 11.89
CA ARG A 42 -15.62 21.89 11.27
C ARG A 42 -15.81 20.41 11.04
N GLN A 43 -15.36 19.93 9.88
CA GLN A 43 -15.21 18.51 9.56
C GLN A 43 -13.74 18.24 9.18
N THR A 44 -13.17 17.16 9.69
CA THR A 44 -11.90 16.64 9.21
C THR A 44 -12.18 15.35 8.44
N VAL A 45 -11.81 15.33 7.16
CA VAL A 45 -11.86 14.14 6.31
C VAL A 45 -10.46 13.57 6.18
N THR A 46 -10.29 12.31 6.54
CA THR A 46 -9.02 11.58 6.37
C THR A 46 -9.01 10.90 5.01
N VAL A 47 -8.12 11.33 4.13
CA VAL A 47 -7.87 10.69 2.85
C VAL A 47 -6.64 9.80 2.98
N LYS A 48 -6.79 8.52 2.66
CA LYS A 48 -5.75 7.51 2.78
C LYS A 48 -5.81 6.55 1.60
N ASP A 49 -4.66 6.21 1.07
CA ASP A 49 -4.49 5.14 0.11
C ASP A 49 -4.71 3.77 0.77
N THR A 50 -5.55 2.97 0.11
CA THR A 50 -5.93 1.62 0.54
C THR A 50 -5.65 0.60 -0.55
N THR A 51 -5.10 1.03 -1.68
CA THR A 51 -4.71 0.15 -2.77
C THR A 51 -3.31 -0.37 -2.45
N GLY A 52 -3.09 -1.67 -2.59
CA GLY A 52 -1.76 -2.25 -2.42
C GLY A 52 -1.00 -2.34 -3.74
N PRO A 53 0.31 -2.61 -3.69
CA PRO A 53 1.12 -2.79 -4.89
C PRO A 53 0.64 -3.95 -5.76
N VAL A 54 0.82 -3.81 -7.06
CA VAL A 54 0.52 -4.84 -8.06
C VAL A 54 1.81 -5.30 -8.72
N PHE A 55 2.06 -6.61 -8.72
CA PHE A 55 3.20 -7.20 -9.42
C PHE A 55 3.07 -7.01 -10.94
N SER A 56 4.16 -6.63 -11.59
CA SER A 56 4.22 -6.45 -13.05
C SER A 56 4.46 -7.76 -13.80
N GLY A 57 4.71 -8.86 -13.10
CA GLY A 57 4.96 -10.18 -13.66
C GLY A 57 4.51 -11.30 -12.72
N THR A 58 4.67 -12.55 -13.17
CA THR A 58 4.30 -13.74 -12.40
C THR A 58 5.52 -14.34 -11.70
N ALA A 59 5.29 -14.98 -10.55
CA ALA A 59 6.31 -15.80 -9.93
C ALA A 59 6.75 -16.95 -10.87
N PRO A 60 8.01 -17.40 -10.80
CA PRO A 60 8.47 -18.59 -11.51
C PRO A 60 7.63 -19.82 -11.17
N ALA A 61 7.46 -20.71 -12.14
CA ALA A 61 6.78 -21.98 -11.92
C ALA A 61 7.55 -22.89 -10.96
N ASN A 62 6.83 -23.78 -10.27
CA ASN A 62 7.43 -24.80 -9.43
C ASN A 62 8.28 -25.77 -10.27
N VAL A 63 9.45 -26.14 -9.76
CA VAL A 63 10.38 -27.08 -10.40
C VAL A 63 10.91 -28.10 -9.40
N THR A 64 11.24 -29.29 -9.90
CA THR A 64 11.99 -30.31 -9.16
C THR A 64 13.36 -30.45 -9.81
N VAL A 65 14.40 -30.33 -9.01
CA VAL A 65 15.80 -30.36 -9.47
C VAL A 65 16.64 -31.13 -8.47
N ASP A 66 17.83 -31.55 -8.90
CA ASP A 66 18.82 -32.13 -8.00
C ASP A 66 19.28 -31.11 -6.95
N CYS A 67 19.73 -31.62 -5.81
CA CYS A 67 20.03 -30.79 -4.63
C CYS A 67 21.16 -29.76 -4.85
N ASP A 68 22.00 -29.95 -5.88
CA ASP A 68 23.07 -29.03 -6.32
C ASP A 68 22.66 -28.14 -7.51
N LYS A 69 21.43 -28.31 -8.04
CA LYS A 69 20.90 -27.59 -9.21
C LYS A 69 19.76 -26.65 -8.87
N VAL A 70 19.61 -26.27 -7.61
CA VAL A 70 18.60 -25.29 -7.17
C VAL A 70 18.85 -23.94 -7.87
N PRO A 71 17.92 -23.45 -8.72
CA PRO A 71 18.07 -22.15 -9.36
C PRO A 71 18.09 -21.03 -8.33
N ALA A 72 18.86 -19.98 -8.56
CA ALA A 72 18.80 -18.77 -7.74
C ALA A 72 17.39 -18.16 -7.78
N GLY A 73 16.99 -17.51 -6.69
CA GLY A 73 15.76 -16.72 -6.65
C GLY A 73 15.88 -15.52 -7.58
N THR A 74 14.84 -15.25 -8.37
CA THR A 74 14.76 -14.07 -9.23
C THR A 74 14.03 -12.94 -8.53
N THR A 75 14.48 -11.70 -8.73
CA THR A 75 13.71 -10.53 -8.30
C THR A 75 12.47 -10.35 -9.17
N LEU A 76 11.40 -9.86 -8.54
CA LEU A 76 10.19 -9.42 -9.25
C LEU A 76 10.04 -7.91 -9.12
N THR A 77 9.16 -7.35 -9.93
CA THR A 77 8.82 -5.94 -9.90
C THR A 77 7.34 -5.75 -9.59
N ALA A 78 7.02 -4.67 -8.88
CA ALA A 78 5.67 -4.22 -8.59
C ALA A 78 5.54 -2.71 -8.77
N THR A 79 4.32 -2.24 -8.92
CA THR A 79 3.97 -0.81 -9.00
C THR A 79 2.83 -0.50 -8.07
N ASP A 80 2.79 0.72 -7.56
CA ASP A 80 1.77 1.19 -6.63
C ASP A 80 1.40 2.65 -6.97
N ASN A 81 0.15 3.05 -6.75
CA ASN A 81 -0.34 4.40 -7.09
C ASN A 81 0.26 5.50 -6.19
N CYS A 82 0.92 5.13 -5.10
CA CYS A 82 1.60 6.06 -4.22
C CYS A 82 3.13 5.96 -4.27
N THR A 83 3.68 4.91 -4.87
CA THR A 83 5.12 4.76 -5.06
C THR A 83 5.51 5.26 -6.45
N THR A 84 6.32 6.30 -6.51
CA THR A 84 6.89 6.75 -7.79
C THR A 84 7.93 5.73 -8.25
N GLY A 85 7.74 5.16 -9.43
CA GLY A 85 8.67 4.20 -10.03
C GLY A 85 8.28 2.74 -9.77
N THR A 86 9.28 1.86 -9.77
CA THR A 86 9.10 0.41 -9.66
C THR A 86 9.63 -0.09 -8.32
N ILE A 87 8.83 -0.88 -7.62
CA ILE A 87 9.20 -1.59 -6.41
C ILE A 87 9.94 -2.86 -6.84
N THR A 88 11.20 -3.01 -6.41
CA THR A 88 11.97 -4.25 -6.62
C THR A 88 11.78 -5.17 -5.44
N VAL A 89 11.33 -6.39 -5.69
CA VAL A 89 10.98 -7.37 -4.66
C VAL A 89 11.93 -8.57 -4.74
N THR A 90 12.72 -8.76 -3.69
CA THR A 90 13.63 -9.90 -3.56
C THR A 90 12.92 -11.06 -2.84
N PRO A 91 13.04 -12.31 -3.32
CA PRO A 91 12.42 -13.45 -2.66
C PRO A 91 13.04 -13.73 -1.29
N VAL A 92 12.21 -14.24 -0.39
CA VAL A 92 12.63 -14.88 0.86
C VAL A 92 12.42 -16.39 0.74
N ASP A 93 13.50 -17.14 0.91
CA ASP A 93 13.48 -18.61 0.82
C ASP A 93 13.20 -19.22 2.19
N THR A 94 12.27 -20.17 2.23
CA THR A 94 12.05 -21.05 3.38
C THR A 94 12.29 -22.49 2.95
N ARG A 95 13.06 -23.24 3.75
CA ARG A 95 13.44 -24.62 3.44
C ARG A 95 12.79 -25.57 4.43
N GLN A 96 12.18 -26.63 3.92
CA GLN A 96 11.60 -27.70 4.71
C GLN A 96 12.11 -29.07 4.26
N SER A 97 12.39 -29.94 5.22
CA SER A 97 12.71 -31.34 4.94
C SER A 97 11.44 -32.07 4.50
N ILE A 98 11.57 -33.01 3.56
CA ILE A 98 10.42 -33.82 3.14
C ILE A 98 10.27 -35.00 4.09
N SER A 99 9.15 -35.02 4.83
CA SER A 99 8.82 -36.10 5.77
C SER A 99 8.74 -37.45 5.04
N GLY A 100 9.38 -38.48 5.61
CA GLY A 100 9.44 -39.82 5.01
C GLY A 100 10.51 -40.01 3.95
N SER A 101 11.32 -38.98 3.62
CA SER A 101 12.50 -39.18 2.78
C SER A 101 13.61 -39.88 3.55
N THR A 102 14.19 -40.93 2.96
CA THR A 102 15.37 -41.62 3.48
C THR A 102 16.68 -40.93 3.09
N CYS A 103 16.62 -39.90 2.24
CA CYS A 103 17.78 -39.12 1.79
C CYS A 103 17.82 -37.77 2.52
N SER A 104 18.92 -37.52 3.24
CA SER A 104 19.12 -36.32 4.08
C SER A 104 19.20 -35.00 3.30
N ASN A 105 19.41 -35.07 1.99
CA ASN A 105 19.48 -33.93 1.08
C ASN A 105 18.19 -33.68 0.28
N THR A 106 17.08 -34.34 0.64
CA THR A 106 15.77 -34.08 0.04
C THR A 106 15.03 -33.00 0.82
N TYR A 107 14.70 -31.89 0.15
CA TYR A 107 14.02 -30.76 0.75
C TYR A 107 13.15 -30.02 -0.28
N GLN A 108 12.20 -29.25 0.21
CA GLN A 108 11.44 -28.28 -0.56
C GLN A 108 11.85 -26.87 -0.17
N ILE A 109 12.03 -26.00 -1.16
CA ILE A 109 12.16 -24.56 -0.95
C ILE A 109 10.86 -23.90 -1.38
N THR A 110 10.31 -23.05 -0.51
CA THR A 110 9.22 -22.13 -0.85
C THR A 110 9.80 -20.73 -0.89
N ARG A 111 9.67 -20.06 -2.05
CA ARG A 111 10.07 -18.66 -2.24
C ARG A 111 8.87 -17.75 -2.17
N THR A 112 8.97 -16.71 -1.36
CA THR A 112 7.89 -15.74 -1.18
C THR A 112 8.38 -14.35 -1.59
N TRP A 113 7.58 -13.66 -2.41
CA TRP A 113 7.77 -12.27 -2.79
C TRP A 113 6.68 -11.43 -2.14
N THR A 114 7.06 -10.39 -1.38
CA THR A 114 6.13 -9.46 -0.73
C THR A 114 6.43 -8.04 -1.20
N ALA A 115 5.50 -7.44 -1.95
CA ALA A 115 5.54 -6.02 -2.30
C ALA A 115 4.79 -5.23 -1.21
N THR A 116 5.35 -4.09 -0.80
CA THR A 116 4.78 -3.17 0.21
C THR A 116 4.93 -1.74 -0.21
#